data_AF-A0A560LXV4-F1
#
_entry.id   AF-A0A560LXV4-F1
#
_cell.length_a   1.000
_cell.length_b   1.000
_cell.length_c   1.000
_cell.angle_alpha   90.00
_cell.angle_beta   90.00
_cell.angle_gamma   90.00
#
_symmetry.space_group_name_H-M   'P 1'
#
loop_
_entity.id
_entity.type
_entity.pdbx_description
1 polymer ?
#
loop_
_entity_poly.entity_id
_entity_poly.type
_entity_poly.pdbx_seq_one_letter_code
_entity_poly.pdbx_strand_id
1 'polypeptide(L)'
;MSMQPTASGNSRIYWPSVITVISAAILIGAEVFGAAFAGGWALAILLGLNDTAAHILQAVLFGLGVLIMIAFIRAAQRVEPFTRRA
;
A
#
# COMPACT_ATOMS: atom_id res chain seq x y z
N MET A 1 4.53 47.77 8.92
CA MET A 1 4.16 46.34 8.90
C MET A 1 5.32 45.57 8.29
N SER A 2 6.22 45.02 9.10
CA SER A 2 7.34 44.20 8.62
C SER A 2 6.81 42.83 8.21
N MET A 3 6.82 42.53 6.91
CA MET A 3 6.57 41.17 6.42
C MET A 3 7.72 40.29 6.90
N GLN A 4 7.45 39.45 7.88
CA GLN A 4 8.37 38.41 8.32
C GLN A 4 8.41 37.34 7.22
N PRO A 5 9.56 37.03 6.61
CA PRO A 5 9.64 35.97 5.63
C PRO A 5 9.22 34.65 6.30
N THR A 6 8.15 34.03 5.82
CA THR A 6 7.79 32.67 6.23
C THR A 6 8.97 31.79 5.88
N ALA A 7 9.68 31.26 6.89
CA ALA A 7 10.75 30.30 6.66
C ALA A 7 10.17 29.17 5.79
N SER A 8 10.58 29.10 4.53
CA SER A 8 10.31 27.97 3.66
C SER A 8 10.97 26.75 4.30
N GLY A 9 10.23 26.04 5.15
CA GLY A 9 10.76 24.90 5.89
C GLY A 9 11.31 23.88 4.92
N ASN A 10 12.63 23.72 4.91
CA ASN A 10 13.34 22.82 4.01
C ASN A 10 13.01 21.37 4.43
N SER A 11 11.90 20.82 3.94
CA SER A 11 11.52 19.43 4.17
C SER A 11 12.47 18.53 3.41
N ARG A 12 13.42 17.93 4.11
CA ARG A 12 14.41 17.03 3.50
C ARG A 12 13.87 15.60 3.52
N ILE A 13 14.04 14.88 2.41
CA ILE A 13 13.71 13.46 2.32
C ILE A 13 14.59 12.68 3.31
N TYR A 14 13.96 11.92 4.19
CA TYR A 14 14.61 11.03 5.14
C TYR A 14 14.64 9.61 4.56
N TRP A 15 15.67 9.36 3.73
CA TRP A 15 15.88 8.10 3.02
C TRP A 15 15.80 6.84 3.89
N PRO A 16 16.30 6.80 5.14
CA PRO A 16 16.15 5.63 5.99
C PRO A 16 14.69 5.19 6.16
N SER A 17 13.79 6.13 6.44
CA SER A 17 12.36 5.79 6.58
C SER A 17 11.69 5.38 5.28
N VAL A 18 12.13 5.95 4.16
CA VAL A 18 11.64 5.50 2.84
C VAL A 18 12.00 4.02 2.62
N ILE A 19 13.25 3.64 2.90
CA ILE A 19 13.70 2.26 2.76
C ILE A 19 12.89 1.34 3.69
N THR A 20 12.75 1.68 4.97
CA THR A 20 11.98 0.88 5.93
C THR A 20 10.55 0.64 5.47
N VAL A 21 9.83 1.69 5.08
CA VAL A 21 8.42 1.57 4.67
C VAL A 21 8.29 0.79 3.38
N ILE A 22 9.17 1.01 2.39
CA ILE A 22 9.11 0.28 1.12
C ILE A 22 9.47 -1.19 1.31
N SER A 23 10.49 -1.51 2.11
CA SER A 23 10.84 -2.89 2.43
C SER A 23 9.68 -3.62 3.11
N ALA A 24 9.06 -2.99 4.11
CA ALA A 24 7.89 -3.54 4.79
C ALA A 24 6.69 -3.70 3.83
N ALA A 25 6.46 -2.72 2.95
CA ALA A 25 5.41 -2.77 1.95
C ALA A 25 5.63 -3.91 0.94
N ILE A 26 6.87 -4.19 0.53
CA ILE A 26 7.17 -5.32 -0.35
C ILE A 26 6.93 -6.65 0.36
N LEU A 27 7.44 -6.79 1.59
CA LEU A 27 7.28 -8.02 2.38
C LEU A 27 5.80 -8.38 2.58
N ILE A 28 5.01 -7.41 3.02
CA ILE A 28 3.58 -7.61 3.28
C ILE A 28 2.82 -7.70 1.96
N GLY A 29 3.17 -6.89 0.96
CA GLY A 29 2.53 -6.88 -0.35
C GLY A 29 2.63 -8.24 -1.04
N ALA A 30 3.80 -8.88 -1.01
CA ALA A 30 3.98 -10.20 -1.61
C ALA A 30 3.00 -11.24 -1.03
N GLU A 31 2.82 -11.26 0.28
CA GLU A 31 1.88 -12.15 0.96
C GLU A 31 0.42 -11.78 0.67
N VAL A 32 0.07 -10.49 0.78
CA VAL A 32 -1.32 -10.02 0.59
C VAL A 32 -1.78 -10.27 -0.85
N PHE A 33 -0.95 -9.95 -1.85
CA PHE A 33 -1.30 -10.17 -3.25
C PHE A 33 -1.25 -11.65 -3.62
N GLY A 34 -0.29 -12.41 -3.10
CA GLY A 34 -0.21 -13.85 -3.29
C GLY A 34 -1.47 -14.55 -2.78
N ALA A 35 -1.88 -14.24 -1.54
CA ALA A 35 -3.10 -14.78 -0.94
C ALA A 35 -4.37 -14.33 -1.67
N ALA A 36 -4.48 -13.07 -2.09
CA ALA A 36 -5.64 -12.58 -2.83
C ALA A 36 -5.78 -13.27 -4.20
N PHE A 37 -4.68 -13.46 -4.92
CA PHE A 37 -4.67 -14.11 -6.23
C PHE A 37 -4.94 -15.62 -6.12
N ALA A 38 -4.16 -16.34 -5.31
CA ALA A 38 -4.33 -17.77 -5.11
C ALA A 38 -5.69 -18.11 -4.47
N GLY A 39 -6.12 -17.29 -3.50
CA GLY A 39 -7.42 -17.42 -2.86
C GLY A 39 -8.58 -17.17 -3.82
N GLY A 40 -8.47 -16.19 -4.73
CA GLY A 40 -9.49 -15.95 -5.75
C GLY A 40 -9.66 -17.12 -6.72
N TRP A 41 -8.55 -17.72 -7.14
CA TRP A 41 -8.57 -18.94 -7.96
C TRP A 41 -9.21 -20.11 -7.21
N ALA A 42 -8.81 -20.34 -5.96
CA ALA A 42 -9.33 -21.43 -5.14
C ALA A 42 -10.84 -21.27 -4.85
N LEU A 43 -11.29 -20.07 -4.49
CA LEU A 43 -12.70 -19.78 -4.22
C LEU A 43 -13.58 -19.94 -5.45
N ALA A 44 -13.10 -19.55 -6.63
CA ALA A 44 -13.84 -19.72 -7.88
C ALA A 44 -14.13 -21.20 -8.17
N ILE A 45 -13.14 -22.07 -7.98
CA ILE A 45 -13.29 -23.53 -8.18
C ILE A 45 -14.23 -24.13 -7.14
N LEU A 46 -14.06 -23.78 -5.86
CA LEU A 46 -14.90 -24.31 -4.78
C LEU A 46 -16.38 -23.96 -4.93
N LEU A 47 -16.67 -22.79 -5.50
CA LEU A 47 -18.03 -22.31 -5.73
C LEU A 47 -18.57 -22.68 -7.12
N GLY A 48 -17.77 -23.34 -7.98
CA GLY A 48 -18.18 -23.75 -9.32
C GLY A 48 -18.47 -22.58 -10.27
N LEU A 49 -17.77 -21.45 -10.13
CA LEU A 49 -17.96 -20.27 -10.98
C LEU A 49 -17.49 -20.55 -12.41
N ASN A 50 -18.15 -19.90 -13.39
CA ASN A 50 -17.63 -19.84 -14.76
C ASN A 50 -16.40 -18.91 -14.84
N ASP A 51 -15.66 -18.98 -15.95
CA ASP A 51 -14.40 -18.23 -16.11
C ASP A 51 -14.58 -16.72 -15.96
N THR A 52 -15.68 -16.15 -16.46
CA THR A 52 -15.98 -14.73 -16.33
C THR A 52 -16.16 -14.33 -14.86
N ALA A 53 -16.95 -15.08 -14.11
CA ALA A 53 -17.18 -14.80 -12.70
C ALA A 53 -15.91 -15.05 -11.86
N ALA A 54 -15.08 -16.02 -12.22
CA ALA A 54 -13.78 -16.26 -11.60
C ALA A 54 -12.84 -15.05 -11.76
N HIS A 55 -12.75 -14.48 -12.97
CA HIS A 55 -11.95 -13.27 -13.22
C HIS A 55 -12.49 -12.05 -12.49
N ILE A 56 -13.81 -11.89 -12.40
CA ILE A 56 -14.44 -10.81 -11.60
C ILE A 56 -14.08 -10.98 -10.13
N LEU A 57 -14.22 -12.19 -9.58
CA LEU A 57 -13.88 -12.48 -8.18
C LEU A 57 -12.40 -12.18 -7.90
N GLN A 58 -11.51 -12.60 -8.80
CA GLN A 58 -10.09 -12.31 -8.68
C GLN A 58 -9.80 -10.81 -8.76
N ALA A 59 -10.46 -10.06 -9.64
CA ALA A 59 -10.32 -8.61 -9.72
C ALA A 59 -10.79 -7.91 -8.43
N VAL A 60 -11.90 -8.38 -7.84
CA VAL A 60 -12.42 -7.87 -6.56
C VAL A 60 -11.43 -8.14 -5.43
N LEU A 61 -10.93 -9.38 -5.31
CA LEU A 61 -9.97 -9.75 -4.27
C LEU A 61 -8.62 -9.04 -4.44
N PHE A 62 -8.16 -8.88 -5.67
CA PHE A 62 -6.97 -8.08 -5.96
C PHE A 62 -7.17 -6.61 -5.58
N GLY A 63 -8.33 -6.04 -5.94
CA GLY A 63 -8.72 -4.68 -5.54
C GLY A 63 -8.75 -4.51 -4.02
N LEU A 64 -9.25 -5.51 -3.29
CA LEU A 64 -9.20 -5.54 -1.83
C LEU A 64 -7.75 -5.55 -1.32
N GLY A 65 -6.87 -6.35 -1.92
CA GLY A 65 -5.43 -6.34 -1.62
C GLY A 65 -4.79 -4.95 -1.81
N VAL A 66 -5.14 -4.25 -2.89
CA VAL A 66 -4.68 -2.87 -3.13
C VAL A 66 -5.18 -1.92 -2.03
N LEU A 67 -6.45 -2.01 -1.63
CA LEU A 67 -6.99 -1.17 -0.54
C LEU A 67 -6.27 -1.40 0.79
N ILE A 68 -5.99 -2.66 1.12
CA ILE A 68 -5.21 -3.03 2.31
C ILE A 68 -3.80 -2.43 2.23
N MET A 69 -3.14 -2.53 1.08
CA MET A 69 -1.79 -1.97 0.89
C MET A 69 -1.75 -0.45 0.99
N ILE A 70 -2.77 0.25 0.46
CA ILE A 70 -2.90 1.69 0.64
C ILE A 70 -3.03 2.04 2.13
N ALA A 71 -3.88 1.33 2.87
CA ALA A 71 -4.05 1.56 4.30
C ALA A 71 -2.74 1.29 5.07
N PHE A 72 -2.03 0.22 4.74
CA PHE A 72 -0.74 -0.12 5.32
C PHE A 72 0.31 0.99 5.09
N ILE A 73 0.51 1.41 3.84
CA ILE A 73 1.50 2.44 3.51
C ILE A 73 1.17 3.76 4.21
N ARG A 74 -0.11 4.16 4.24
CA ARG A 74 -0.55 5.38 4.96
C ARG A 74 -0.27 5.29 6.46
N ALA A 75 -0.50 4.13 7.07
CA ALA A 75 -0.18 3.92 8.48
C ALA A 75 1.34 3.96 8.72
N ALA A 76 2.12 3.31 7.87
CA ALA A 76 3.57 3.28 7.94
C ALA A 76 4.18 4.68 7.79
N GLN A 77 3.70 5.48 6.83
CA GLN A 77 4.12 6.87 6.64
C GLN A 77 3.80 7.78 7.84
N ARG A 78 2.73 7.48 8.60
CA ARG A 78 2.38 8.23 9.81
C ARG A 78 3.36 7.96 10.95
N VAL A 79 3.87 6.73 11.05
CA VAL A 79 4.86 6.32 12.05
C VAL A 79 6.27 6.76 11.61
N GLU A 80 6.59 6.55 10.34
CA GLU A 80 7.87 6.88 9.70
C GLU A 80 7.69 7.88 8.56
N PRO A 81 7.70 9.20 8.87
CA PRO A 81 7.49 10.23 7.86
C PRO A 81 8.67 10.32 6.89
N PHE A 82 8.34 10.39 5.59
CA PHE A 82 9.34 10.46 4.51
C PHE A 82 10.11 11.77 4.47
N THR A 83 9.60 12.82 5.11
CA THR A 83 10.27 14.11 5.20
C THR A 83 10.41 14.53 6.65
N ARG A 84 11.59 15.01 7.05
CA ARG A 84 11.80 15.72 8.32
C ARG A 84 12.02 17.19 8.03
N ARG A 85 11.52 18.05 8.94
CA ARG A 85 11.88 19.47 8.94
C ARG A 85 13.34 19.58 9.40
N ALA A 86 14.16 20.27 8.62
CA ALA A 86 15.55 20.57 8.95
C ALA A 86 15.64 21.51 10.15
#